data_AF-A0A8T2XGG1-F1
#
_entry.id   AF-A0A8T2XGG1-F1
#
_cell.length_a   1.000
_cell.length_b   1.000
_cell.length_c   1.000
_cell.angle_alpha   90.00
_cell.angle_beta   90.00
_cell.angle_gamma   90.00
#
_symmetry.space_group_name_H-M   'P 1'
#
loop_
_entity.id
_entity.type
_entity.pdbx_description
1 polymer ?
#
loop_
_entity_poly.entity_id
_entity_poly.type
_entity_poly.pdbx_seq_one_letter_code
_entity_poly.pdbx_strand_id
1 'polypeptide(L)'
;MGLIPLALLLMVFVLPPSAEYEHSTNRKILPILKHSDSSRYAVVFDAGSSGSRVHVFCFDHDLALLPVGNGTDVEFFALVKPGLSAYADDAQAAAESLVPLLEEAERAVPKASRPETPVRVGATAGLRSLEGNKSEKILQAVRDLLRDRSTLKSEADGVSILKGFQEGSFMWPVGNLGKKYSDAVGIVDLGGGSVQMAYTISQENAANAPQKPDGQDISICKGTNSEGK
;
A
#
# COMPACT_ATOMS: atom_id res chain seq x y z
N MET A 1 -2.75 -5.11 -17.10
CA MET A 1 -3.34 -4.78 -15.79
C MET A 1 -2.29 -5.18 -14.77
N GLY A 2 -1.52 -4.18 -14.32
CA GLY A 2 -0.16 -4.34 -13.79
C GLY A 2 -0.12 -4.89 -12.37
N LEU A 3 1.07 -5.33 -11.92
CA LEU A 3 1.38 -5.84 -10.58
C LEU A 3 1.27 -4.80 -9.44
N ILE A 4 0.93 -3.55 -9.77
CA ILE A 4 0.88 -2.39 -8.86
C ILE A 4 -0.23 -2.46 -7.78
N PRO A 5 -1.46 -2.95 -8.05
CA PRO A 5 -2.53 -2.87 -7.07
C PRO A 5 -2.31 -3.81 -5.87
N LEU A 6 -1.76 -5.00 -6.10
CA LEU A 6 -1.56 -5.97 -5.02
C LEU A 6 -0.39 -5.55 -4.09
N ALA A 7 0.55 -4.71 -4.54
CA ALA A 7 1.62 -4.17 -3.71
C ALA A 7 1.11 -3.22 -2.61
N LEU A 8 0.04 -2.48 -2.89
CA LEU A 8 -0.60 -1.59 -1.93
C LEU A 8 -1.33 -2.35 -0.82
N LEU A 9 -1.72 -3.60 -1.07
CA LEU A 9 -2.30 -4.53 -0.09
C LEU A 9 -1.40 -4.74 1.13
N LEU A 10 -0.07 -4.74 0.93
CA LEU A 10 0.89 -4.96 2.02
C LEU A 10 1.06 -3.74 2.93
N MET A 11 0.68 -2.53 2.52
CA MET A 11 0.61 -1.40 3.46
C MET A 11 -0.42 -1.60 4.56
N VAL A 12 -1.42 -2.44 4.33
CA VAL A 12 -2.46 -2.75 5.31
C VAL A 12 -1.92 -3.62 6.45
N PHE A 13 -0.89 -4.45 6.20
CA PHE A 13 -0.41 -5.48 7.13
C PHE A 13 0.98 -5.24 7.75
N VAL A 14 1.73 -4.19 7.37
CA VAL A 14 3.14 -3.99 7.79
C VAL A 14 3.33 -3.03 8.98
N LEU A 15 2.27 -2.67 9.70
CA LEU A 15 2.39 -2.09 11.05
C LEU A 15 1.54 -2.90 12.02
N PRO A 16 2.14 -3.66 12.97
CA PRO A 16 1.44 -4.69 13.72
C PRO A 16 0.61 -4.09 14.87
N PRO A 17 -0.47 -4.74 15.29
CA PRO A 17 -0.62 -5.21 16.65
C PRO A 17 -0.19 -6.67 16.67
N SER A 18 0.75 -6.99 17.54
CA SER A 18 1.34 -8.31 17.78
C SER A 18 0.30 -9.43 17.71
N ALA A 19 0.41 -10.31 16.70
CA ALA A 19 -0.23 -11.62 16.72
C ALA A 19 0.59 -12.58 15.87
N GLU A 20 1.10 -13.63 16.52
CA GLU A 20 1.87 -14.73 15.95
C GLU A 20 1.01 -15.50 14.93
N TYR A 21 1.60 -15.87 13.80
CA TYR A 21 0.90 -16.59 12.72
C TYR A 21 1.46 -18.02 12.62
N GLU A 22 0.62 -19.03 12.89
CA GLU A 22 0.92 -20.43 12.56
C GLU A 22 0.46 -20.75 11.13
N HIS A 23 1.30 -21.47 10.39
CA HIS A 23 1.09 -21.85 9.00
C HIS A 23 0.30 -23.17 8.90
N SER A 24 -0.90 -23.15 8.31
CA SER A 24 -1.59 -24.37 7.86
C SER A 24 -1.92 -24.30 6.38
N THR A 25 -1.42 -25.28 5.64
CA THR A 25 -1.59 -25.44 4.20
C THR A 25 -2.86 -26.23 3.92
N ASN A 26 -3.77 -25.70 3.10
CA ASN A 26 -4.55 -26.45 2.10
C ASN A 26 -5.45 -25.49 1.31
N ARG A 27 -5.05 -25.13 0.08
CA ARG A 27 -5.90 -24.33 -0.82
C ARG A 27 -6.91 -25.23 -1.50
N LYS A 28 -8.19 -24.97 -1.27
CA LYS A 28 -9.28 -25.40 -2.15
C LYS A 28 -9.96 -24.12 -2.66
N ILE A 29 -9.91 -23.93 -3.98
CA ILE A 29 -10.67 -22.90 -4.69
C ILE A 29 -12.11 -23.42 -4.79
N LEU A 30 -13.10 -22.69 -4.24
CA LEU A 30 -14.56 -22.74 -4.51
C LEU A 30 -15.32 -21.94 -3.43
N PRO A 31 -16.59 -21.56 -3.63
CA PRO A 31 -17.26 -20.81 -4.72
C PRO A 31 -17.50 -19.35 -4.27
N ILE A 32 -18.23 -18.56 -5.07
CA ILE A 32 -18.65 -17.17 -4.79
C ILE A 32 -19.19 -17.05 -3.35
N LEU A 33 -18.36 -16.60 -2.41
CA LEU A 33 -18.72 -16.35 -1.03
C LEU A 33 -19.40 -14.99 -0.98
N LYS A 34 -20.72 -15.01 -0.77
CA LYS A 34 -21.48 -13.85 -0.32
C LYS A 34 -20.77 -13.25 0.89
N HIS A 35 -20.64 -11.92 0.91
CA HIS A 35 -20.21 -11.13 2.06
C HIS A 35 -20.76 -11.73 3.36
N SER A 36 -19.88 -12.26 4.20
CA SER A 36 -20.21 -12.61 5.58
C SER A 36 -20.03 -11.37 6.46
N ASP A 37 -20.69 -11.34 7.61
CA ASP A 37 -20.50 -10.30 8.64
C ASP A 37 -19.06 -10.21 9.20
N SER A 38 -18.14 -11.02 8.67
CA SER A 38 -16.72 -11.09 9.05
C SER A 38 -15.76 -10.58 7.97
N SER A 39 -16.27 -9.99 6.87
CA SER A 39 -15.41 -9.41 5.83
C SER A 39 -14.71 -8.14 6.33
N ARG A 40 -13.41 -8.03 6.06
CA ARG A 40 -12.59 -6.87 6.43
C ARG A 40 -12.24 -6.08 5.18
N TYR A 41 -12.28 -4.77 5.27
CA TYR A 41 -11.91 -3.89 4.16
C TYR A 41 -10.62 -3.14 4.46
N ALA A 42 -9.96 -2.67 3.41
CA ALA A 42 -8.88 -1.71 3.53
C ALA A 42 -8.88 -0.75 2.34
N VAL A 43 -8.58 0.52 2.61
CA VAL A 43 -8.48 1.58 1.60
C VAL A 43 -7.06 2.11 1.56
N VAL A 44 -6.45 2.11 0.38
CA VAL A 44 -5.08 2.59 0.19
C VAL A 44 -5.03 3.57 -0.96
N PHE A 45 -4.45 4.74 -0.69
CA PHE A 45 -4.16 5.75 -1.70
C PHE A 45 -2.68 5.68 -2.10
N ASP A 46 -2.44 5.64 -3.41
CA ASP A 46 -1.12 5.90 -4.01
C ASP A 46 -1.13 7.32 -4.58
N ALA A 47 -0.47 8.23 -3.87
CA ALA A 47 -0.33 9.63 -4.25
C ALA A 47 0.98 9.86 -5.03
N GLY A 48 0.88 9.71 -6.35
CA GLY A 48 1.99 9.92 -7.28
C GLY A 48 2.13 11.35 -7.80
N SER A 49 3.20 11.59 -8.56
CA SER A 49 3.46 12.88 -9.20
C SER A 49 2.51 13.19 -10.35
N SER A 50 2.18 12.19 -11.16
CA SER A 50 1.32 12.32 -12.35
C SER A 50 -0.17 12.14 -12.06
N GLY A 51 -0.50 11.62 -10.88
CA GLY A 51 -1.88 11.33 -10.48
C GLY A 51 -1.94 10.55 -9.17
N SER A 52 -3.08 10.68 -8.51
CA SER A 52 -3.42 9.95 -7.29
C SER A 52 -4.38 8.83 -7.63
N ARG A 53 -4.25 7.70 -6.95
CA ARG A 53 -5.07 6.49 -7.13
C ARG A 53 -5.60 6.04 -5.78
N VAL A 54 -6.77 5.43 -5.77
CA VAL A 54 -7.33 4.76 -4.60
C VAL A 54 -7.66 3.32 -4.94
N HIS A 55 -7.37 2.45 -3.98
CA HIS A 55 -7.54 1.02 -4.05
C HIS A 55 -8.35 0.60 -2.84
N VAL A 56 -9.43 -0.15 -3.05
CA VAL A 56 -10.21 -0.76 -1.98
C VAL A 56 -10.16 -2.26 -2.14
N PHE A 57 -9.83 -2.94 -1.04
CA PHE A 57 -9.76 -4.39 -0.97
C PHE A 57 -10.73 -4.91 0.07
N CYS A 58 -11.23 -6.12 -0.16
CA CYS A 58 -12.05 -6.87 0.78
C CYS A 58 -11.38 -8.21 1.05
N PHE A 59 -11.42 -8.66 2.29
CA PHE A 59 -10.84 -9.91 2.74
C PHE A 59 -11.83 -10.69 3.58
N ASP A 60 -11.73 -12.02 3.54
CA ASP A 60 -12.33 -12.86 4.58
C ASP A 60 -11.44 -12.91 5.85
N HIS A 61 -11.84 -13.77 6.79
CA HIS A 61 -11.11 -13.98 8.04
C HIS A 61 -9.71 -14.56 7.82
N ASP A 62 -9.51 -15.34 6.75
CA ASP A 62 -8.26 -16.01 6.43
C ASP A 62 -7.37 -15.16 5.50
N LEU A 63 -7.70 -13.87 5.36
CA LEU A 63 -7.02 -12.88 4.51
C LEU A 63 -7.08 -13.22 3.01
N ALA A 64 -8.05 -14.04 2.58
CA ALA A 64 -8.28 -14.27 1.17
C ALA A 64 -9.03 -13.07 0.57
N LEU A 65 -8.57 -12.62 -0.60
CA LEU A 65 -9.21 -11.52 -1.32
C LEU A 65 -10.60 -11.90 -1.80
N LEU A 66 -11.57 -11.03 -1.52
CA LEU A 66 -12.95 -11.14 -1.92
C LEU A 66 -13.29 -10.04 -2.95
N PRO A 67 -14.30 -10.26 -3.80
CA PRO A 67 -14.83 -9.21 -4.67
C PRO A 67 -15.26 -7.97 -3.89
N VAL A 68 -15.07 -6.78 -4.49
CA VAL A 68 -15.46 -5.51 -3.89
C VAL A 68 -16.67 -4.93 -4.61
N GLY A 69 -17.69 -4.51 -3.84
CA GLY A 69 -18.93 -3.98 -4.38
C GLY A 69 -19.78 -5.06 -5.06
N ASN A 70 -20.41 -4.69 -6.18
CA ASN A 70 -21.33 -5.58 -6.92
C ASN A 70 -20.64 -6.34 -8.08
N GLY A 71 -19.33 -6.19 -8.24
CA GLY A 71 -18.56 -6.79 -9.32
C GLY A 71 -17.95 -8.14 -8.96
N THR A 72 -17.17 -8.70 -9.90
CA THR A 72 -16.32 -9.88 -9.67
C THR A 72 -14.87 -9.51 -9.36
N ASP A 73 -14.53 -8.23 -9.49
CA ASP A 73 -13.17 -7.74 -9.28
C ASP A 73 -12.83 -7.74 -7.79
N VAL A 74 -11.67 -8.29 -7.46
CA VAL A 74 -11.12 -8.37 -6.08
C VAL A 74 -10.62 -7.02 -5.55
N GLU A 75 -10.75 -5.98 -6.35
CA GLU A 75 -10.29 -4.64 -6.09
C GLU A 75 -11.26 -3.63 -6.71
N PHE A 76 -11.57 -2.58 -5.97
CA PHE A 76 -12.08 -1.35 -6.56
C PHE A 76 -10.94 -0.36 -6.77
N PHE A 77 -10.90 0.25 -7.95
CA PHE A 77 -9.84 1.16 -8.36
C PHE A 77 -10.41 2.45 -8.96
N ALA A 78 -9.91 3.60 -8.51
CA ALA A 78 -10.19 4.89 -9.14
C ALA A 78 -8.94 5.77 -9.16
N LEU A 79 -8.89 6.73 -10.10
CA LEU A 79 -7.75 7.62 -10.29
C LEU A 79 -8.18 9.06 -10.57
N VAL A 80 -7.36 10.01 -10.14
CA VAL A 80 -7.48 11.44 -10.48
C VAL A 80 -6.13 11.98 -10.96
N LYS A 81 -6.20 13.06 -11.75
CA LYS A 81 -5.04 13.84 -12.19
C LYS A 81 -5.35 15.33 -12.04
N PRO A 82 -4.35 16.19 -11.78
CA PRO A 82 -2.94 15.85 -11.56
C PRO A 82 -2.69 15.22 -10.18
N GLY A 83 -1.44 14.80 -9.92
CA GLY A 83 -1.03 14.25 -8.62
C GLY A 83 -0.74 15.33 -7.59
N LEU A 84 -0.51 14.93 -6.33
CA LEU A 84 -0.34 15.86 -5.20
C LEU A 84 0.80 16.87 -5.41
N SER A 85 1.90 16.48 -6.09
CA SER A 85 3.04 17.38 -6.33
C SER A 85 2.72 18.56 -7.24
N ALA A 86 1.63 18.50 -8.04
CA ALA A 86 1.20 19.63 -8.85
C ALA A 86 0.64 20.78 -8.02
N TYR A 87 0.30 20.52 -6.76
CA TYR A 87 -0.24 21.49 -5.79
C TYR A 87 0.82 21.86 -4.75
N ALA A 88 2.11 21.85 -5.11
CA ALA A 88 3.23 22.07 -4.19
C ALA A 88 3.11 23.36 -3.35
N ASP A 89 2.48 24.40 -3.91
CA ASP A 89 2.33 25.70 -3.28
C ASP A 89 0.97 25.89 -2.56
N ASP A 90 0.07 24.91 -2.64
CA ASP A 90 -1.25 24.94 -2.01
C ASP A 90 -1.61 23.56 -1.43
N ALA A 91 -1.27 23.36 -0.15
CA ALA A 91 -1.51 22.11 0.56
C ALA A 91 -2.99 21.78 0.71
N GLN A 92 -3.86 22.79 0.80
CA GLN A 92 -5.30 22.57 0.94
C GLN A 92 -5.89 22.08 -0.39
N ALA A 93 -5.52 22.71 -1.51
CA ALA A 93 -5.90 22.24 -2.84
C ALA A 93 -5.38 20.82 -3.12
N ALA A 94 -4.17 20.50 -2.65
CA ALA A 94 -3.62 19.15 -2.74
C ALA A 94 -4.52 18.11 -2.05
N ALA A 95 -4.94 18.38 -0.82
CA ALA A 95 -5.85 17.50 -0.08
C ALA A 95 -7.22 17.42 -0.76
N GLU A 96 -7.80 18.55 -1.16
CA GLU A 96 -9.10 18.60 -1.84
C GLU A 96 -9.13 17.79 -3.14
N SER A 97 -7.99 17.68 -3.84
CA SER A 97 -7.87 16.84 -5.03
C SER A 97 -8.16 15.35 -4.79
N LEU A 98 -8.05 14.88 -3.53
CA LEU A 98 -8.33 13.49 -3.14
C LEU A 98 -9.79 13.24 -2.77
N VAL A 99 -10.61 14.28 -2.61
CA VAL A 99 -12.02 14.14 -2.20
C VAL A 99 -12.83 13.23 -3.13
N PRO A 100 -12.74 13.36 -4.47
CA PRO A 100 -13.49 12.46 -5.36
C PRO A 100 -13.12 10.99 -5.16
N LEU A 101 -11.85 10.70 -4.91
CA LEU A 101 -11.36 9.34 -4.65
C LEU A 101 -11.85 8.82 -3.29
N LEU A 102 -11.85 9.66 -2.26
CA LEU A 102 -12.37 9.30 -0.94
C LEU A 102 -13.87 8.95 -1.01
N GLU A 103 -14.66 9.74 -1.72
CA GLU A 103 -16.09 9.50 -1.89
C GLU A 103 -16.39 8.21 -2.68
N GLU A 104 -15.58 7.89 -3.69
CA GLU A 104 -15.68 6.61 -4.43
C GLU A 104 -15.28 5.42 -3.52
N ALA A 105 -14.19 5.55 -2.76
CA ALA A 105 -13.75 4.51 -1.84
C ALA A 105 -14.79 4.23 -0.75
N GLU A 106 -15.37 5.27 -0.16
CA GLU A 106 -16.46 5.10 0.81
C GLU A 106 -17.70 4.46 0.19
N ARG A 107 -18.03 4.76 -1.07
CA ARG A 107 -19.14 4.09 -1.77
C ARG A 107 -18.89 2.60 -1.98
N ALA A 108 -17.64 2.20 -2.18
CA ALA A 108 -17.24 0.81 -2.30
C ALA A 108 -17.27 0.04 -0.96
N VAL A 109 -17.16 0.73 0.18
CA VAL A 109 -17.16 0.13 1.53
C VAL A 109 -18.55 0.23 2.18
N PRO A 110 -19.17 -0.89 2.60
CA PRO A 110 -20.44 -0.88 3.32
C PRO A 110 -20.39 0.02 4.55
N LYS A 111 -21.43 0.83 4.78
CA LYS A 111 -21.49 1.81 5.88
C LYS A 111 -21.17 1.22 7.25
N ALA A 112 -21.59 -0.01 7.52
CA ALA A 112 -21.34 -0.71 8.77
C ALA A 112 -19.86 -1.06 8.99
N SER A 113 -19.09 -1.30 7.93
CA SER A 113 -17.68 -1.69 8.00
C SER A 113 -16.72 -0.50 8.05
N ARG A 114 -17.17 0.71 7.66
CA ARG A 114 -16.30 1.90 7.55
C ARG A 114 -15.55 2.25 8.84
N PRO A 115 -16.16 2.23 10.04
CA PRO A 115 -15.45 2.57 11.29
C PRO A 115 -14.27 1.65 11.61
N GLU A 116 -14.23 0.44 11.05
CA GLU A 116 -13.16 -0.53 11.24
C GLU A 116 -12.20 -0.60 10.04
N THR A 117 -12.55 0.05 8.93
CA THR A 117 -11.80 -0.01 7.67
C THR A 117 -10.64 0.96 7.70
N PRO A 118 -9.37 0.50 7.79
CA PRO A 118 -8.22 1.39 7.75
C PRO A 118 -8.14 2.12 6.39
N VAL A 119 -7.90 3.43 6.46
CA VAL A 119 -7.50 4.24 5.30
C VAL A 119 -6.04 4.67 5.43
N ARG A 120 -5.23 4.38 4.41
CA ARG A 120 -3.82 4.76 4.35
C ARG A 120 -3.50 5.52 3.06
N VAL A 121 -2.55 6.44 3.12
CA VAL A 121 -2.05 7.22 1.99
C VAL A 121 -0.54 7.11 1.93
N GLY A 122 -0.04 6.51 0.85
CA GLY A 122 1.38 6.48 0.52
C GLY A 122 1.69 7.49 -0.57
N ALA A 123 2.43 8.55 -0.23
CA ALA A 123 2.98 9.47 -1.21
C ALA A 123 4.32 8.97 -1.75
N THR A 124 4.53 9.08 -3.06
CA THR A 124 5.72 8.52 -3.73
C THR A 124 6.77 9.60 -4.07
N ALA A 125 7.66 9.30 -5.02
CA ALA A 125 8.79 10.15 -5.40
C ALA A 125 8.43 11.62 -5.66
N GLY A 126 7.25 11.91 -6.22
CA GLY A 126 6.82 13.28 -6.52
C GLY A 126 6.80 14.22 -5.31
N LEU A 127 6.40 13.71 -4.14
CA LEU A 127 6.37 14.48 -2.91
C LEU A 127 7.74 14.52 -2.21
N ARG A 128 8.60 13.51 -2.40
CA ARG A 128 9.98 13.51 -1.88
C ARG A 128 10.81 14.64 -2.48
N SER A 129 10.56 14.99 -3.74
CA SER A 129 11.33 15.99 -4.48
C SER A 129 10.89 17.44 -4.24
N LEU A 130 9.87 17.69 -3.42
CA LEU A 130 9.43 19.04 -3.10
C LEU A 130 10.40 19.72 -2.13
N GLU A 131 10.73 20.98 -2.41
CA GLU A 131 11.65 21.76 -1.58
C GLU A 131 11.02 22.19 -0.24
N GLY A 132 11.86 22.32 0.79
CA GLY A 132 11.48 22.84 2.10
C GLY A 132 10.48 21.95 2.83
N ASN A 133 9.47 22.56 3.45
CA ASN A 133 8.44 21.86 4.23
C ASN A 133 7.13 21.63 3.46
N LYS A 134 7.14 21.78 2.12
CA LYS A 134 5.94 21.67 1.29
C LYS A 134 5.32 20.27 1.37
N SER A 135 6.15 19.23 1.32
CA SER A 135 5.70 17.84 1.41
C SER A 135 4.96 17.58 2.74
N GLU A 136 5.54 17.95 3.87
CA GLU A 136 4.90 17.76 5.18
C GLU A 136 3.60 18.55 5.33
N LYS A 137 3.54 19.79 4.80
CA LYS A 137 2.30 20.58 4.78
C LYS A 137 1.19 19.87 4.01
N ILE A 138 1.50 19.29 2.85
CA ILE A 138 0.54 18.52 2.05
C ILE A 138 0.09 17.27 2.82
N LEU A 139 1.02 16.50 3.40
CA LEU A 139 0.67 15.31 4.19
C LEU A 139 -0.22 15.68 5.37
N GLN A 140 0.06 16.79 6.05
CA GLN A 140 -0.75 17.26 7.15
C GLN A 140 -2.17 17.64 6.70
N ALA A 141 -2.31 18.38 5.60
CA ALA A 141 -3.62 18.70 5.02
C ALA A 141 -4.40 17.43 4.62
N VAL A 142 -3.72 16.39 4.13
CA VAL A 142 -4.34 15.09 3.83
C VAL A 142 -4.76 14.36 5.12
N ARG A 143 -3.96 14.41 6.19
CA ARG A 143 -4.37 13.86 7.51
C ARG A 143 -5.62 14.57 8.03
N ASP A 144 -5.65 15.89 7.92
CA ASP A 144 -6.78 16.71 8.34
C ASP A 144 -8.03 16.37 7.53
N LEU A 145 -7.91 16.24 6.20
CA LEU A 145 -9.00 15.79 5.33
C LEU A 145 -9.56 14.44 5.78
N LEU A 146 -8.70 13.43 5.99
CA LEU A 146 -9.17 12.10 6.39
C LEU A 146 -9.86 12.15 7.75
N ARG A 147 -9.31 12.88 8.73
CA ARG A 147 -9.92 13.02 10.05
C ARG A 147 -11.28 13.72 9.99
N ASP A 148 -11.38 14.78 9.20
CA ASP A 148 -12.52 15.70 9.25
C ASP A 148 -13.66 15.31 8.28
N ARG A 149 -13.36 14.54 7.23
CA ARG A 149 -14.33 14.19 6.17
C ARG A 149 -14.58 12.70 5.99
N SER A 150 -13.67 11.83 6.42
CA SER A 150 -13.81 10.38 6.24
C SER A 150 -14.60 9.74 7.37
N THR A 151 -15.39 8.73 7.02
CA THR A 151 -16.02 7.77 7.94
C THR A 151 -15.20 6.49 8.09
N LEU A 152 -14.07 6.39 7.37
CA LEU A 152 -13.10 5.31 7.46
C LEU A 152 -12.18 5.51 8.67
N LYS A 153 -11.56 4.43 9.14
CA LYS A 153 -10.61 4.45 10.25
C LYS A 153 -9.26 5.04 9.83
N SER A 154 -9.00 6.29 10.18
CA SER A 154 -7.69 6.94 9.98
C SER A 154 -6.80 6.77 11.22
N GLU A 155 -5.57 6.29 11.04
CA GLU A 155 -4.55 6.22 12.09
C GLU A 155 -3.54 7.39 11.96
N ALA A 156 -2.85 7.73 13.05
CA ALA A 156 -1.88 8.84 13.06
C ALA A 156 -0.73 8.66 12.05
N ASP A 157 -0.32 7.41 11.82
CA ASP A 157 0.70 7.02 10.84
C ASP A 157 0.11 6.65 9.46
N GLY A 158 -1.20 6.84 9.27
CA GLY A 158 -1.92 6.44 8.07
C GLY A 158 -1.49 7.19 6.82
N VAL A 159 -0.87 8.37 6.96
CA VAL A 159 -0.43 9.22 5.84
C VAL A 159 1.08 9.42 5.94
N SER A 160 1.82 8.93 4.94
CA SER A 160 3.28 9.01 4.94
C SER A 160 3.86 9.05 3.52
N ILE A 161 5.10 9.54 3.42
CA ILE A 161 5.90 9.38 2.21
C ILE A 161 6.54 8.00 2.27
N LEU A 162 6.22 7.16 1.29
CA LEU A 162 6.91 5.89 1.12
C LEU A 162 8.35 6.19 0.74
N LYS A 163 9.30 5.42 1.25
CA LYS A 163 10.68 5.43 0.75
C LYS A 163 10.78 4.49 -0.46
N GLY A 164 11.74 4.74 -1.35
CA GLY A 164 11.89 3.94 -2.58
C GLY A 164 12.02 2.44 -2.31
N PHE A 165 12.77 2.05 -1.28
CA PHE A 165 12.89 0.65 -0.90
C PHE A 165 11.56 0.05 -0.39
N GLN A 166 10.71 0.86 0.25
CA GLN A 166 9.43 0.38 0.77
C GLN A 166 8.51 -0.02 -0.38
N GLU A 167 8.46 0.79 -1.44
CA GLU A 167 7.72 0.51 -2.68
C GLU A 167 8.13 -0.86 -3.27
N GLY A 168 9.44 -1.12 -3.41
CA GLY A 168 9.94 -2.41 -3.91
C GLY A 168 9.67 -3.58 -2.95
N SER A 169 9.80 -3.37 -1.64
CA SER A 169 9.56 -4.40 -0.63
C SER A 169 8.08 -4.79 -0.51
N PHE A 170 7.16 -3.86 -0.74
CA PHE A 170 5.73 -4.13 -0.76
C PHE A 170 5.30 -4.85 -2.04
N MET A 171 6.02 -4.68 -3.15
CA MET A 171 5.73 -5.42 -4.38
C MET A 171 6.21 -6.88 -4.35
N TRP A 172 7.29 -7.17 -3.63
CA TRP A 172 7.96 -8.47 -3.75
C TRP A 172 7.14 -9.67 -3.25
N PRO A 173 6.49 -9.66 -2.07
CA PRO A 173 5.71 -10.80 -1.60
C PRO A 173 4.50 -11.08 -2.51
N VAL A 174 3.98 -10.05 -3.16
CA VAL A 174 2.86 -10.08 -4.10
C VAL A 174 3.17 -10.89 -5.36
N GLY A 175 4.29 -10.60 -6.03
CA GLY A 175 4.70 -11.37 -7.21
C GLY A 175 5.18 -12.80 -6.87
N ASN A 176 5.32 -13.09 -5.58
CA ASN A 176 5.80 -14.35 -5.04
C ASN A 176 4.78 -15.09 -4.17
N LEU A 177 3.52 -14.65 -4.18
CA LEU A 177 2.48 -15.24 -3.34
C LEU A 177 2.29 -16.72 -3.70
N GLY A 178 2.53 -17.60 -2.73
CA GLY A 178 2.43 -19.04 -2.91
C GLY A 178 3.60 -19.74 -3.59
N LYS A 179 4.71 -19.03 -3.84
CA LYS A 179 5.97 -19.63 -4.28
C LYS A 179 6.85 -19.95 -3.07
N LYS A 180 7.69 -20.97 -3.19
CA LYS A 180 8.79 -21.20 -2.24
C LYS A 180 9.85 -20.13 -2.43
N TYR A 181 10.65 -19.86 -1.40
CA TYR A 181 11.74 -18.88 -1.48
C TYR A 181 12.73 -19.21 -2.60
N SER A 182 13.01 -20.49 -2.87
CA SER A 182 13.86 -20.96 -3.98
C SER A 182 13.33 -20.62 -5.36
N ASP A 183 12.01 -20.44 -5.47
CA ASP A 183 11.29 -20.24 -6.72
C ASP A 183 10.81 -18.79 -6.86
N ALA A 184 11.27 -17.92 -5.95
CA ALA A 184 10.89 -16.52 -5.95
C ALA A 184 11.51 -15.80 -7.15
N VAL A 185 10.70 -14.95 -7.78
CA VAL A 185 11.12 -14.10 -8.89
C VAL A 185 11.50 -12.73 -8.36
N GLY A 186 12.54 -12.15 -8.98
CA GLY A 186 12.84 -10.74 -8.82
C GLY A 186 11.73 -9.89 -9.44
N ILE A 187 11.42 -8.76 -8.83
CA ILE A 187 10.48 -7.77 -9.33
C ILE A 187 11.22 -6.47 -9.56
N VAL A 188 10.94 -5.84 -10.69
CA VAL A 188 11.40 -4.48 -11.02
C VAL A 188 10.17 -3.60 -11.18
N ASP A 189 10.14 -2.49 -10.46
CA ASP A 189 9.15 -1.41 -10.64
C ASP A 189 9.79 -0.23 -11.34
N LEU A 190 9.10 0.28 -12.35
CA LEU A 190 9.51 1.47 -13.09
C LEU A 190 8.47 2.57 -12.83
N GLY A 191 8.68 3.32 -11.77
CA GLY A 191 7.87 4.48 -11.42
C GLY A 191 8.21 5.71 -12.26
N GLY A 192 7.42 6.78 -12.11
CA GLY A 192 7.59 8.01 -12.91
C GLY A 192 8.89 8.79 -12.62
N GLY A 193 9.55 8.54 -11.49
CA GLY A 193 10.81 9.21 -11.11
C GLY A 193 11.80 8.30 -10.39
N SER A 194 11.57 6.99 -10.40
CA SER A 194 12.38 6.03 -9.65
C SER A 194 12.28 4.63 -10.24
N VAL A 195 13.32 3.82 -10.01
CA VAL A 195 13.32 2.39 -10.32
C VAL A 195 13.59 1.63 -9.02
N GLN A 196 12.76 0.63 -8.75
CA GLN A 196 12.89 -0.24 -7.59
C GLN A 196 13.13 -1.66 -8.07
N MET A 197 14.04 -2.39 -7.40
CA MET A 197 14.26 -3.80 -7.67
C MET A 197 14.28 -4.57 -6.36
N ALA A 198 13.50 -5.65 -6.28
CA ALA A 198 13.42 -6.52 -5.13
C ALA A 198 13.55 -7.99 -5.56
N TYR A 199 14.50 -8.70 -4.97
CA TYR A 199 14.80 -10.09 -5.27
C TYR A 199 15.42 -10.77 -4.05
N THR A 200 15.39 -12.09 -4.02
CA THR A 200 15.98 -12.89 -2.96
C THR A 200 17.48 -13.00 -3.11
N ILE A 201 18.21 -12.93 -2.00
CA ILE A 201 19.64 -13.24 -1.91
C ILE A 201 19.88 -14.30 -0.82
N SER A 202 21.03 -14.97 -0.86
CA SER A 202 21.42 -15.90 0.21
C SER A 202 21.70 -15.11 1.50
N GLN A 203 21.61 -15.78 2.66
CA GLN A 203 21.97 -15.15 3.95
C GLN A 203 23.44 -14.69 3.97
N GLU A 204 24.33 -15.44 3.32
CA GLU A 204 25.74 -15.06 3.15
C GLU A 204 25.88 -13.76 2.35
N ASN A 205 25.22 -13.66 1.19
CA ASN A 205 25.24 -12.45 0.37
C ASN A 205 24.60 -11.26 1.10
N ALA A 206 23.57 -11.52 1.90
CA ALA A 206 22.99 -10.52 2.78
C ALA A 206 24.02 -10.07 3.83
N ALA A 207 24.69 -10.99 4.53
CA ALA A 207 25.73 -10.67 5.53
C ALA A 207 26.84 -9.79 4.96
N ASN A 208 27.19 -10.01 3.68
CA ASN A 208 28.24 -9.29 2.97
C ASN A 208 27.75 -8.05 2.18
N ALA A 209 26.47 -7.68 2.30
CA ALA A 209 25.92 -6.54 1.58
C ALA A 209 26.60 -5.22 2.02
N PRO A 210 26.95 -4.32 1.08
CA PRO A 210 27.51 -3.01 1.42
C PRO A 210 26.62 -2.27 2.41
N GLN A 211 27.22 -1.67 3.44
CA GLN A 211 26.49 -0.72 4.28
C GLN A 211 26.11 0.50 3.46
N LYS A 212 24.95 1.09 3.77
CA LYS A 212 24.40 2.25 3.07
C LYS A 212 25.47 3.36 2.99
N PRO A 213 25.88 3.81 1.78
CA PRO A 213 26.73 4.99 1.66
C PRO A 213 25.98 6.21 2.20
N ASP A 214 26.64 7.05 2.99
CA ASP A 214 26.04 8.28 3.49
C ASP A 214 25.49 9.12 2.33
N GLY A 215 24.19 9.42 2.39
CA GLY A 215 23.51 10.27 1.41
C GLY A 215 23.05 9.61 0.09
N GLN A 216 23.09 8.28 -0.07
CA GLN A 216 22.51 7.60 -1.24
C GLN A 216 21.29 6.74 -0.91
N ASP A 217 20.27 6.76 -1.78
CA ASP A 217 19.03 5.98 -1.64
C ASP A 217 19.17 4.49 -2.01
N ILE A 218 20.36 4.04 -2.42
CA ILE A 218 20.64 2.63 -2.70
C ILE A 218 20.74 1.89 -1.36
N SER A 219 19.61 1.32 -0.92
CA SER A 219 19.52 0.58 0.34
C SER A 219 19.23 -0.89 0.04
N ILE A 220 20.22 -1.78 0.24
CA ILE A 220 19.98 -3.22 0.33
C ILE A 220 19.40 -3.47 1.72
N CYS A 221 18.08 -3.58 1.81
CA CYS A 221 17.38 -3.84 3.07
C CYS A 221 17.14 -5.35 3.23
N LYS A 222 17.59 -5.92 4.34
CA LYS A 222 17.34 -7.32 4.70
C LYS A 222 15.93 -7.46 5.26
N GLY A 223 15.06 -8.17 4.56
CA GLY A 223 13.88 -8.78 5.16
C GLY A 223 14.29 -10.14 5.73
N THR A 224 14.37 -10.27 7.06
CA THR A 224 14.62 -11.57 7.68
C THR A 224 13.27 -12.25 7.94
N ASN A 225 13.01 -13.37 7.25
CA ASN A 225 12.04 -14.35 7.77
C ASN A 225 12.74 -15.16 8.85
N SER A 226 12.27 -15.04 10.09
CA SER A 226 12.66 -15.94 11.18
C SER A 226 11.85 -17.24 11.05
N GLU A 227 12.17 -18.05 10.05
CA GLU A 227 11.83 -19.48 10.06
C GLU A 227 13.12 -20.24 9.77
N GLY A 228 13.74 -20.77 10.83
CA GLY A 228 15.05 -21.40 10.72
C GLY A 228 15.70 -21.73 12.06
N LYS A 229 15.02 -22.50 12.90
CA LYS A 229 15.65 -23.59 13.66
C LYS A 229 14.73 -24.79 13.66
#